data_AF-A0A4Y9MYV5-F1
#
_entry.id   AF-A0A4Y9MYV5-F1
#
_cell.length_a   1.000
_cell.length_b   1.000
_cell.length_c   1.000
_cell.angle_alpha   90.00
_cell.angle_beta   90.00
_cell.angle_gamma   90.00
#
_symmetry.space_group_name_H-M   'P 1'
#
loop_
_entity.id
_entity.type
_entity.pdbx_description
1 polymer ?
#
loop_
_entity_poly.entity_id
_entity_poly.type
_entity_poly.pdbx_seq_one_letter_code
_entity_poly.pdbx_strand_id
1 'polypeptide(L)'
;MAAVLTACSTSAPAMPSSTEPGAVHEFLTGSEAGSRLEAISTYDWPDNGAEPAAYFDWIAADATSADSTVATRAGESAHALAVFLGEEHSELESLPSDLAAAYGRALTPFQGALVGDDDGIRGFGQLGGPGDFSAERGIFSVIATNAEAGERFVESAYSRARAIAAGAAERVCRDGGAATAAVRQAAELSGLAASADSKRDERLQATDEVTHAMAVACVSVAKEPPQGRITDFIRNGVLMSPEAAGRIDLGLEGYFQSQRDYLAARGIELNGFSDAFDAAIGR
;
A
#
# COMPACT_ATOMS: atom_id res chain seq x y z
N MET A 1 41.98 -35.03 -22.43
CA MET A 1 41.73 -33.60 -22.70
C MET A 1 40.49 -33.22 -21.91
N ALA A 2 40.67 -32.56 -20.76
CA ALA A 2 39.56 -32.01 -20.00
C ALA A 2 39.19 -30.66 -20.64
N ALA A 3 37.97 -30.55 -21.15
CA ALA A 3 37.40 -29.30 -21.58
C ALA A 3 37.10 -28.47 -20.33
N VAL A 4 37.89 -27.43 -20.10
CA VAL A 4 37.59 -26.40 -19.12
C VAL A 4 36.46 -25.56 -19.73
N LEU A 5 35.23 -25.78 -19.25
CA LEU A 5 34.11 -24.88 -19.51
C LEU A 5 34.46 -23.57 -18.78
N THR A 6 34.95 -22.59 -19.54
CA THR A 6 34.96 -21.19 -19.11
C THR A 6 33.51 -20.76 -18.96
N ALA A 7 32.99 -20.84 -17.74
CA ALA A 7 31.79 -20.11 -17.37
C ALA A 7 32.10 -18.63 -17.60
N CYS A 8 31.44 -18.01 -18.57
CA CYS A 8 31.43 -16.55 -18.68
C CYS A 8 30.70 -16.03 -17.45
N SER A 9 31.43 -15.72 -16.38
CA SER A 9 30.89 -14.99 -15.25
C SER A 9 30.57 -13.58 -15.71
N THR A 10 29.29 -13.28 -15.91
CA THR A 10 28.80 -11.91 -16.14
C THR A 10 29.24 -11.07 -14.94
N SER A 11 29.97 -9.97 -15.19
CA SER A 11 30.38 -9.06 -14.12
C SER A 11 29.16 -8.48 -13.43
N ALA A 12 29.21 -8.34 -12.10
CA ALA A 12 28.15 -7.71 -11.33
C ALA A 12 27.84 -6.31 -11.88
N PRO A 13 26.56 -5.89 -11.86
CA PRO A 13 26.15 -4.57 -12.32
C PRO A 13 26.78 -3.47 -11.46
N ALA A 14 26.86 -2.27 -12.03
CA ALA A 14 27.38 -1.11 -11.30
C ALA A 14 26.42 -0.71 -10.16
N MET A 15 26.95 -0.66 -8.95
CA MET A 15 26.24 -0.21 -7.75
C MET A 15 26.52 1.28 -7.45
N PRO A 16 25.71 1.94 -6.61
CA PRO A 16 26.03 3.26 -6.10
C PRO A 16 27.44 3.30 -5.48
N SER A 17 28.11 4.45 -5.55
CA SER A 17 29.48 4.62 -5.05
C SER A 17 29.61 4.47 -3.53
N SER A 18 28.49 4.52 -2.80
CA SER A 18 28.37 4.26 -1.37
C SER A 18 26.91 3.98 -1.00
N THR A 19 26.66 3.49 0.21
CA THR A 19 25.31 3.31 0.77
C THR A 19 24.73 4.59 1.40
N GLU A 20 25.44 5.72 1.29
CA GLU A 20 24.95 7.01 1.80
C GLU A 20 23.71 7.46 1.02
N PRO A 21 22.64 7.93 1.69
CA PRO A 21 21.37 8.27 1.05
C PRO A 21 21.50 9.23 -0.16
N GLY A 22 22.44 10.17 -0.13
CA GLY A 22 22.68 11.09 -1.25
C GLY A 22 23.21 10.38 -2.49
N ALA A 23 24.17 9.47 -2.34
CA ALA A 23 24.77 8.73 -3.46
C ALA A 23 23.76 7.75 -4.07
N VAL A 24 22.96 7.08 -3.22
CA VAL A 24 21.88 6.21 -3.69
C VAL A 24 20.80 7.02 -4.39
N HIS A 25 20.41 8.16 -3.83
CA HIS A 25 19.42 9.03 -4.45
C HIS A 25 19.84 9.46 -5.87
N GLU A 26 21.06 9.98 -6.06
CA GLU A 26 21.58 10.34 -7.39
C GLU A 26 21.62 9.14 -8.36
N PHE A 27 21.90 7.95 -7.84
CA PHE A 27 21.85 6.72 -8.62
C PHE A 27 20.41 6.35 -9.05
N LEU A 28 19.42 6.54 -8.18
CA LEU A 28 18.02 6.23 -8.46
C LEU A 28 17.32 7.29 -9.32
N THR A 29 17.74 8.55 -9.28
CA THR A 29 17.08 9.65 -10.01
C THR A 29 17.82 10.14 -11.25
N GLY A 30 19.02 9.59 -11.53
CA GLY A 30 19.79 9.92 -12.73
C GLY A 30 19.17 9.38 -14.03
N SER A 31 19.64 9.89 -15.18
CA SER A 31 19.10 9.55 -16.51
C SER A 31 19.12 8.05 -16.86
N GLU A 32 20.07 7.30 -16.29
CA GLU A 32 20.25 5.86 -16.53
C GLU A 32 19.55 4.99 -15.48
N ALA A 33 18.75 5.56 -14.58
CA ALA A 33 18.17 4.86 -13.43
C ALA A 33 17.45 3.55 -13.82
N GLY A 34 16.58 3.59 -14.83
CA GLY A 34 15.84 2.42 -15.30
C GLY A 34 16.76 1.26 -15.71
N SER A 35 17.73 1.53 -16.60
CA SER A 35 18.69 0.51 -17.06
C SER A 35 19.55 -0.07 -15.93
N ARG A 36 19.89 0.74 -14.92
CA ARG A 36 20.67 0.29 -13.76
C ARG A 36 19.83 -0.55 -12.82
N LEU A 37 18.59 -0.16 -12.57
CA LEU A 37 17.65 -0.93 -11.76
C LEU A 37 17.30 -2.26 -12.44
N GLU A 38 17.14 -2.27 -13.76
CA GLU A 38 16.97 -3.48 -14.56
C GLU A 38 18.17 -4.42 -14.40
N ALA A 39 19.39 -3.90 -14.59
CA ALA A 39 20.61 -4.69 -14.45
C ALA A 39 20.80 -5.25 -13.02
N ILE A 40 20.44 -4.48 -11.98
CA ILE A 40 20.48 -4.96 -10.59
C ILE A 40 19.40 -6.03 -10.35
N SER A 41 18.19 -5.82 -10.85
CA SER A 41 17.03 -6.66 -10.57
C SER A 41 17.05 -7.99 -11.33
N THR A 42 17.78 -8.07 -12.45
CA THR A 42 17.87 -9.27 -13.30
C THR A 42 19.20 -10.04 -13.13
N TYR A 43 20.13 -9.51 -12.34
CA TYR A 43 21.40 -10.19 -12.09
C TYR A 43 21.22 -11.39 -11.14
N ASP A 44 21.88 -12.50 -11.46
CA ASP A 44 21.87 -13.73 -10.64
C ASP A 44 22.82 -13.58 -9.44
N TRP A 45 22.34 -12.86 -8.43
CA TRP A 45 23.11 -12.59 -7.22
C TRP A 45 23.35 -13.86 -6.41
N PRO A 46 24.61 -14.18 -6.05
CA PRO A 46 24.92 -15.39 -5.27
C PRO A 46 24.39 -15.35 -3.83
N ASP A 47 23.97 -14.17 -3.35
CA ASP A 47 23.42 -13.91 -2.02
C ASP A 47 21.92 -13.58 -2.07
N ASN A 48 21.22 -13.97 -3.15
CA ASN A 48 19.79 -13.67 -3.37
C ASN A 48 19.45 -12.16 -3.37
N GLY A 49 20.43 -11.30 -3.66
CA GLY A 49 20.24 -9.85 -3.74
C GLY A 49 20.36 -9.14 -2.40
N ALA A 50 20.96 -9.77 -1.39
CA ALA A 50 21.18 -9.15 -0.08
C ALA A 50 22.12 -7.93 -0.17
N GLU A 51 23.19 -8.00 -0.95
CA GLU A 51 24.10 -6.87 -1.19
C GLU A 51 23.39 -5.65 -1.79
N PRO A 52 22.66 -5.75 -2.93
CA PRO A 52 21.94 -4.60 -3.47
C PRO A 52 20.76 -4.14 -2.59
N ALA A 53 20.12 -5.03 -1.84
CA ALA A 53 19.03 -4.68 -0.93
C ALA A 53 19.41 -3.59 0.08
N ALA A 54 20.65 -3.63 0.62
CA ALA A 54 21.12 -2.68 1.63
C ALA A 54 21.10 -1.22 1.17
N TYR A 55 21.13 -0.95 -0.13
CA TYR A 55 21.09 0.41 -0.67
C TYR A 55 19.71 1.06 -0.53
N PHE A 56 18.64 0.29 -0.31
CA PHE A 56 17.26 0.79 -0.25
C PHE A 56 16.72 0.98 1.17
N ASP A 57 17.40 0.45 2.19
CA ASP A 57 16.87 0.38 3.57
C ASP A 57 16.62 1.76 4.21
N TRP A 58 17.34 2.81 3.79
CA TRP A 58 17.18 4.16 4.34
C TRP A 58 15.88 4.83 3.90
N ILE A 59 15.33 4.46 2.75
CA ILE A 59 14.19 5.15 2.11
C ILE A 59 12.99 5.19 3.05
N ALA A 60 12.67 4.05 3.67
CA ALA A 60 11.49 3.97 4.54
C ALA A 60 11.65 4.77 5.83
N ALA A 61 12.85 4.78 6.41
CA ALA A 61 13.14 5.54 7.63
C ALA A 61 13.09 7.05 7.37
N ASP A 62 13.68 7.50 6.26
CA ASP A 62 13.75 8.92 5.92
C ASP A 62 12.40 9.47 5.42
N ALA A 63 11.48 8.63 4.93
CA ALA A 63 10.18 9.02 4.40
C ALA A 63 9.33 9.87 5.36
N THR A 64 9.47 9.65 6.67
CA THR A 64 8.69 10.34 7.73
C THR A 64 9.51 11.39 8.47
N SER A 65 10.70 11.74 7.96
CA SER A 65 11.57 12.71 8.60
C SER A 65 10.89 14.08 8.74
N ALA A 66 11.11 14.72 9.90
CA ALA A 66 10.70 16.10 10.13
C ALA A 66 11.53 17.08 9.28
N ASP A 67 12.72 16.68 8.83
CA ASP A 67 13.52 17.42 7.86
C ASP A 67 12.92 17.20 6.45
N SER A 68 12.40 18.29 5.87
CA SER A 68 11.76 18.26 4.56
C SER A 68 12.70 17.81 3.44
N THR A 69 13.98 18.17 3.50
CA THR A 69 14.95 17.77 2.47
C THR A 69 15.22 16.27 2.52
N VAL A 70 15.32 15.72 3.73
CA VAL A 70 15.48 14.27 3.94
C VAL A 70 14.24 13.51 3.44
N ALA A 71 13.05 13.95 3.83
CA ALA A 71 11.79 13.31 3.42
C ALA A 71 11.56 13.40 1.90
N THR A 72 11.84 14.55 1.27
CA THR A 72 11.74 14.72 -0.18
C THR A 72 12.70 13.79 -0.91
N ARG A 73 13.96 13.69 -0.47
CA ARG A 73 14.94 12.79 -1.08
C ARG A 73 14.47 11.33 -1.04
N ALA A 74 13.92 10.89 0.09
CA ALA A 74 13.36 9.56 0.23
C ALA A 74 12.20 9.31 -0.73
N GLY A 75 11.26 10.26 -0.84
CA GLY A 75 10.13 10.11 -1.76
C GLY A 75 10.50 10.16 -3.23
N GLU A 76 11.47 10.99 -3.63
CA GLU A 76 11.96 11.01 -5.01
C GLU A 76 12.65 9.68 -5.37
N SER A 77 13.44 9.12 -4.44
CA SER A 77 14.04 7.79 -4.60
C SER A 77 13.01 6.67 -4.66
N ALA A 78 12.00 6.71 -3.78
CA ALA A 78 10.90 5.77 -3.80
C ALA A 78 10.07 5.89 -5.08
N HIS A 79 9.85 7.10 -5.59
CA HIS A 79 9.11 7.33 -6.83
C HIS A 79 9.85 6.77 -8.03
N ALA A 80 11.16 7.00 -8.14
CA ALA A 80 11.96 6.41 -9.21
C ALA A 80 11.92 4.87 -9.18
N LEU A 81 12.00 4.27 -7.99
CA LEU A 81 11.83 2.82 -7.83
C LEU A 81 10.42 2.37 -8.24
N ALA A 82 9.38 3.11 -7.84
CA ALA A 82 7.99 2.79 -8.17
C ALA A 82 7.72 2.89 -9.68
N VAL A 83 8.28 3.90 -10.37
CA VAL A 83 8.22 4.01 -11.84
C VAL A 83 8.85 2.77 -12.48
N PHE A 84 10.05 2.38 -12.06
CA PHE A 84 10.73 1.20 -12.58
C PHE A 84 9.91 -0.09 -12.37
N LEU A 85 9.36 -0.32 -11.18
CA LEU A 85 8.56 -1.52 -10.89
C LEU A 85 7.16 -1.51 -11.52
N GLY A 86 6.64 -0.32 -11.82
CA GLY A 86 5.34 -0.16 -12.47
C GLY A 86 5.39 -0.32 -13.99
N GLU A 87 6.58 -0.25 -14.59
CA GLU A 87 6.79 -0.66 -15.97
C GLU A 87 6.67 -2.19 -16.09
N GLU A 88 5.92 -2.69 -17.07
CA GLU A 88 5.71 -4.13 -17.28
C GLU A 88 7.01 -4.81 -17.76
N HIS A 89 7.84 -5.24 -16.82
CA HIS A 89 9.05 -6.01 -17.06
C HIS A 89 8.78 -7.49 -16.75
N SER A 90 8.55 -8.30 -17.77
CA SER A 90 8.40 -9.77 -17.62
C SER A 90 9.58 -10.41 -16.88
N GLU A 91 10.73 -9.77 -16.95
CA GLU A 91 11.99 -10.14 -16.32
C GLU A 91 11.94 -10.01 -14.79
N LEU A 92 11.05 -9.18 -14.24
CA LEU A 92 10.87 -8.99 -12.80
C LEU A 92 10.04 -10.08 -12.14
N GLU A 93 9.48 -11.02 -12.90
CA GLU A 93 8.79 -12.21 -12.37
C GLU A 93 9.73 -13.10 -11.52
N SER A 94 11.05 -12.95 -11.67
CA SER A 94 12.08 -13.72 -10.97
C SER A 94 13.00 -12.87 -10.09
N LEU A 95 12.47 -11.77 -9.53
CA LEU A 95 13.24 -10.85 -8.70
C LEU A 95 13.91 -11.59 -7.50
N PRO A 96 15.21 -11.34 -7.23
CA PRO A 96 15.89 -11.93 -6.08
C PRO A 96 15.14 -11.63 -4.77
N SER A 97 15.01 -12.65 -3.92
CA SER A 97 14.10 -12.63 -2.76
C SER A 97 14.38 -11.47 -1.80
N ASP A 98 15.65 -11.20 -1.47
CA ASP A 98 16.02 -10.12 -0.54
C ASP A 98 15.82 -8.74 -1.17
N LEU A 99 16.02 -8.63 -2.49
CA LEU A 99 15.79 -7.40 -3.23
C LEU A 99 14.30 -7.06 -3.35
N ALA A 100 13.45 -8.05 -3.64
CA ALA A 100 11.99 -7.91 -3.60
C ALA A 100 11.50 -7.42 -2.23
N ALA A 101 12.05 -8.00 -1.16
CA ALA A 101 11.73 -7.58 0.21
C ALA A 101 12.20 -6.14 0.49
N ALA A 102 13.38 -5.73 0.00
CA ALA A 102 13.88 -4.37 0.16
C ALA A 102 13.03 -3.34 -0.59
N TYR A 103 12.64 -3.64 -1.84
CA TYR A 103 11.73 -2.80 -2.61
C TYR A 103 10.37 -2.62 -1.93
N GLY A 104 9.79 -3.73 -1.44
CA GLY A 104 8.55 -3.69 -0.67
C GLY A 104 8.66 -2.82 0.59
N ARG A 105 9.75 -2.95 1.36
CA ARG A 105 10.02 -2.10 2.53
C ARG A 105 10.16 -0.63 2.16
N ALA A 106 10.93 -0.32 1.11
CA ALA A 106 11.16 1.05 0.66
C ALA A 106 9.87 1.75 0.22
N LEU A 107 8.95 1.03 -0.44
CA LEU A 107 7.69 1.59 -0.95
C LEU A 107 6.54 1.60 0.06
N THR A 108 6.63 0.82 1.14
CA THR A 108 5.56 0.68 2.15
C THR A 108 5.05 2.03 2.69
N PRO A 109 5.90 3.02 3.05
CA PRO A 109 5.41 4.31 3.54
C PRO A 109 4.57 5.09 2.52
N PHE A 110 4.83 4.88 1.23
CA PHE A 110 4.29 5.65 0.11
C PHE A 110 3.00 5.06 -0.48
N GLN A 111 2.47 3.97 0.08
CA GLN A 111 1.25 3.31 -0.42
C GLN A 111 0.02 4.22 -0.52
N GLY A 112 -0.10 5.23 0.36
CA GLY A 112 -1.17 6.25 0.24
C GLY A 112 -0.98 7.12 -1.00
N ALA A 113 0.26 7.53 -1.30
CA ALA A 113 0.56 8.38 -2.43
C ALA A 113 0.27 7.70 -3.79
N LEU A 114 0.32 6.37 -3.86
CA LEU A 114 -0.09 5.58 -5.03
C LEU A 114 -1.57 5.81 -5.42
N VAL A 115 -2.41 6.21 -4.47
CA VAL A 115 -3.83 6.52 -4.71
C VAL A 115 -4.15 8.01 -4.52
N GLY A 116 -3.10 8.83 -4.45
CA GLY A 116 -3.21 10.29 -4.26
C GLY A 116 -3.56 10.72 -2.84
N ASP A 117 -3.33 9.88 -1.83
CA ASP A 117 -3.27 10.29 -0.42
C ASP A 117 -1.83 10.68 -0.08
N ASP A 118 -1.50 11.96 -0.26
CA ASP A 118 -0.16 12.52 -0.07
C ASP A 118 0.10 13.05 1.35
N ASP A 119 -0.77 12.73 2.32
CA ASP A 119 -0.67 13.26 3.68
C ASP A 119 0.68 12.92 4.33
N GLY A 120 1.47 13.97 4.58
CA GLY A 120 2.80 13.87 5.17
C GLY A 120 3.90 13.31 4.25
N ILE A 121 3.59 12.98 3.00
CA ILE A 121 4.55 12.43 2.02
C ILE A 121 5.06 13.55 1.10
N ARG A 122 6.35 13.50 0.76
CA ARG A 122 7.00 14.50 -0.12
C ARG A 122 7.83 13.78 -1.17
N GLY A 123 7.96 14.38 -2.36
CA GLY A 123 8.84 13.87 -3.41
C GLY A 123 8.29 12.65 -4.17
N PHE A 124 7.15 12.09 -3.76
CA PHE A 124 6.53 10.96 -4.44
C PHE A 124 5.44 11.42 -5.41
N GLY A 125 5.72 11.33 -6.71
CA GLY A 125 4.79 11.72 -7.77
C GLY A 125 3.76 10.65 -8.10
N GLN A 126 2.73 11.04 -8.86
CA GLN A 126 1.76 10.13 -9.47
C GLN A 126 2.45 9.29 -10.57
N LEU A 127 2.15 7.99 -10.64
CA LEU A 127 2.76 7.09 -11.63
C LEU A 127 1.95 7.01 -12.93
N GLY A 128 0.62 6.88 -12.81
CA GLY A 128 -0.30 6.79 -13.94
C GLY A 128 -1.13 8.05 -14.21
N GLY A 129 -1.96 7.99 -15.25
CA GLY A 129 -3.02 8.97 -15.47
C GLY A 129 -4.16 8.82 -14.46
N PRO A 130 -5.07 9.80 -14.33
CA PRO A 130 -6.24 9.67 -13.46
C PRO A 130 -7.06 8.42 -13.80
N GLY A 131 -7.20 7.51 -12.83
CA GLY A 131 -7.96 6.25 -12.97
C GLY A 131 -7.23 5.13 -13.71
N ASP A 132 -5.98 5.33 -14.14
CA ASP A 132 -5.12 4.27 -14.65
C ASP A 132 -4.19 3.77 -13.54
N PHE A 133 -4.48 2.56 -13.06
CA PHE A 133 -3.76 1.89 -11.99
C PHE A 133 -2.79 0.80 -12.48
N SER A 134 -2.43 0.82 -13.77
CA SER A 134 -1.63 -0.26 -14.36
C SER A 134 -0.22 -0.34 -13.75
N ALA A 135 0.43 0.81 -13.55
CA ALA A 135 1.74 0.87 -12.91
C ALA A 135 1.69 0.45 -11.44
N GLU A 136 0.67 0.91 -10.71
CA GLU A 136 0.46 0.55 -9.31
C GLU A 136 0.21 -0.96 -9.15
N ARG A 137 -0.61 -1.57 -10.03
CA ARG A 137 -0.77 -3.04 -10.06
C ARG A 137 0.56 -3.76 -10.35
N GLY A 138 1.37 -3.23 -11.27
CA GLY A 138 2.70 -3.74 -11.58
C GLY A 138 3.57 -3.83 -10.33
N ILE A 139 3.61 -2.76 -9.52
CA ILE A 139 4.35 -2.73 -8.24
C ILE A 139 3.90 -3.85 -7.30
N PHE A 140 2.59 -3.98 -7.08
CA PHE A 140 2.04 -5.02 -6.19
C PHE A 140 2.36 -6.42 -6.72
N SER A 141 2.24 -6.64 -8.02
CA SER A 141 2.56 -7.91 -8.68
C SER A 141 4.04 -8.27 -8.53
N VAL A 142 4.96 -7.34 -8.79
CA VAL A 142 6.40 -7.58 -8.69
C VAL A 142 6.80 -7.89 -7.25
N ILE A 143 6.32 -7.13 -6.26
CA ILE A 143 6.63 -7.41 -4.85
C ILE A 143 6.07 -8.77 -4.41
N ALA A 144 4.90 -9.16 -4.94
CA ALA A 144 4.26 -10.44 -4.63
C ALA A 144 4.95 -11.67 -5.23
N THR A 145 5.94 -11.51 -6.12
CA THR A 145 6.82 -12.62 -6.55
C THR A 145 7.55 -13.26 -5.37
N ASN A 146 7.85 -12.48 -4.32
CA ASN A 146 8.25 -12.97 -3.02
C ASN A 146 7.02 -13.06 -2.10
N ALA A 147 6.60 -14.27 -1.76
CA ALA A 147 5.39 -14.51 -0.98
C ALA A 147 5.36 -13.76 0.37
N GLU A 148 6.47 -13.71 1.11
CA GLU A 148 6.53 -13.06 2.43
C GLU A 148 6.53 -11.52 2.30
N ALA A 149 7.28 -10.98 1.34
CA ALA A 149 7.30 -9.55 1.06
C ALA A 149 5.95 -9.07 0.53
N GLY A 150 5.37 -9.83 -0.41
CA GLY A 150 4.03 -9.63 -0.96
C GLY A 150 2.96 -9.57 0.12
N GLU A 151 2.90 -10.60 0.98
CA GLU A 151 1.92 -10.64 2.08
C GLU A 151 2.05 -9.41 2.99
N ARG A 152 3.28 -9.04 3.39
CA ARG A 152 3.49 -7.84 4.23
C ARG A 152 3.08 -6.55 3.54
N PHE A 153 3.40 -6.41 2.25
CA PHE A 153 3.08 -5.21 1.48
C PHE A 153 1.56 -5.07 1.28
N VAL A 154 0.88 -6.16 0.93
CA VAL A 154 -0.58 -6.25 0.80
C VAL A 154 -1.27 -5.95 2.13
N GLU A 155 -0.84 -6.56 3.25
CA GLU A 155 -1.41 -6.27 4.57
C GLU A 155 -1.23 -4.81 4.98
N SER A 156 -0.07 -4.24 4.71
CA SER A 156 0.19 -2.81 4.95
C SER A 156 -0.77 -1.93 4.15
N ALA A 157 -1.02 -2.27 2.88
CA ALA A 157 -1.93 -1.51 2.02
C ALA A 157 -3.37 -1.54 2.53
N TYR A 158 -3.90 -2.71 2.89
CA TYR A 158 -5.22 -2.81 3.54
C TYR A 158 -5.28 -2.04 4.85
N SER A 159 -4.23 -2.13 5.68
CA SER A 159 -4.15 -1.37 6.92
C SER A 159 -4.16 0.14 6.70
N ARG A 160 -3.42 0.62 5.69
CA ARG A 160 -3.39 2.04 5.29
C ARG A 160 -4.75 2.48 4.75
N ALA A 161 -5.40 1.68 3.90
CA ALA A 161 -6.73 1.97 3.38
C ALA A 161 -7.76 2.17 4.51
N ARG A 162 -7.75 1.27 5.50
CA ARG A 162 -8.59 1.40 6.71
C ARG A 162 -8.27 2.68 7.48
N ALA A 163 -6.98 3.03 7.64
CA ALA A 163 -6.55 4.23 8.35
C ALA A 163 -6.99 5.53 7.64
N ILE A 164 -6.85 5.61 6.31
CA ILE A 164 -7.29 6.74 5.49
C ILE A 164 -8.79 7.01 5.72
N ALA A 165 -9.60 5.97 5.56
CA ALA A 165 -11.05 6.08 5.73
C ALA A 165 -11.45 6.39 7.18
N ALA A 166 -10.83 5.74 8.15
CA ALA A 166 -11.07 5.96 9.58
C ALA A 166 -10.76 7.40 10.00
N GLY A 167 -9.60 7.94 9.60
CA GLY A 167 -9.21 9.31 9.90
C GLY A 167 -10.17 10.35 9.31
N ALA A 168 -10.67 10.11 8.10
CA ALA A 168 -11.70 10.97 7.50
C ALA A 168 -13.05 10.86 8.23
N ALA A 169 -13.47 9.65 8.59
CA ALA A 169 -14.69 9.43 9.36
C ALA A 169 -14.64 10.10 10.73
N GLU A 170 -13.49 10.01 11.41
CA GLU A 170 -13.25 10.68 12.69
C GLU A 170 -13.47 12.19 12.59
N ARG A 171 -12.85 12.83 11.58
CA ARG A 171 -13.01 14.28 11.33
C ARG A 171 -14.47 14.65 11.07
N VAL A 172 -15.16 13.91 10.19
CA VAL A 172 -16.57 14.16 9.88
C VAL A 172 -17.45 14.02 11.13
N CYS A 173 -17.22 12.99 11.95
CA CYS A 173 -18.04 12.76 13.13
C CYS A 173 -17.75 13.73 14.29
N ARG A 174 -16.55 14.32 14.33
CA ARG A 174 -16.17 15.32 15.34
C ARG A 174 -16.60 16.73 14.96
N ASP A 175 -16.33 17.11 13.72
CA ASP A 175 -16.32 18.50 13.24
C ASP A 175 -17.23 18.74 12.01
N GLY A 176 -17.77 17.67 11.39
CA GLY A 176 -18.46 17.73 10.11
C GLY A 176 -17.50 17.72 8.92
N GLY A 177 -18.05 17.81 7.70
CA GLY A 177 -17.27 17.83 6.45
C GLY A 177 -17.62 16.68 5.51
N ALA A 178 -16.68 16.31 4.65
CA ALA A 178 -16.85 15.24 3.65
C ALA A 178 -15.71 14.21 3.74
N ALA A 179 -16.06 12.93 3.53
CA ALA A 179 -15.10 11.82 3.50
C ALA A 179 -14.92 11.21 2.09
N THR A 180 -15.58 11.76 1.06
CA THR A 180 -15.66 11.14 -0.28
C THR A 180 -14.29 10.84 -0.90
N ALA A 181 -13.33 11.76 -0.81
CA ALA A 181 -11.99 11.54 -1.35
C ALA A 181 -11.25 10.40 -0.62
N ALA A 182 -11.31 10.38 0.71
CA ALA A 182 -10.70 9.34 1.53
C ALA A 182 -11.34 7.97 1.35
N VAL A 183 -12.67 7.92 1.18
CA VAL A 183 -13.39 6.68 0.85
C VAL A 183 -12.94 6.14 -0.51
N ARG A 184 -12.81 7.02 -1.53
CA ARG A 184 -12.29 6.64 -2.85
C ARG A 184 -10.85 6.13 -2.76
N GLN A 185 -9.96 6.85 -2.09
CA GLN A 185 -8.56 6.46 -1.89
C GLN A 185 -8.44 5.12 -1.16
N ALA A 186 -9.24 4.91 -0.10
CA ALA A 186 -9.28 3.64 0.61
C ALA A 186 -9.78 2.49 -0.29
N ALA A 187 -10.76 2.74 -1.15
CA ALA A 187 -11.25 1.76 -2.12
C ALA A 187 -10.18 1.39 -3.15
N GLU A 188 -9.53 2.40 -3.74
CA GLU A 188 -8.46 2.23 -4.73
C GLU A 188 -7.29 1.43 -4.12
N LEU A 189 -6.84 1.80 -2.92
CA LEU A 189 -5.72 1.12 -2.27
C LEU A 189 -6.07 -0.32 -1.86
N SER A 190 -7.31 -0.54 -1.43
CA SER A 190 -7.80 -1.91 -1.17
C SER A 190 -7.89 -2.74 -2.46
N GLY A 191 -8.26 -2.12 -3.58
CA GLY A 191 -8.32 -2.78 -4.89
C GLY A 191 -6.94 -3.16 -5.42
N LEU A 192 -5.96 -2.25 -5.28
CA LEU A 192 -4.55 -2.52 -5.57
C LEU A 192 -4.02 -3.67 -4.71
N ALA A 193 -4.26 -3.65 -3.40
CA ALA A 193 -3.88 -4.74 -2.50
C ALA A 193 -4.52 -6.07 -2.93
N ALA A 194 -5.81 -6.07 -3.23
CA ALA A 194 -6.57 -7.23 -3.68
C ALA A 194 -6.09 -7.81 -5.02
N SER A 195 -5.43 -7.02 -5.87
CA SER A 195 -4.89 -7.47 -7.16
C SER A 195 -3.73 -8.48 -7.02
N ALA A 196 -3.00 -8.42 -5.91
CA ALA A 196 -1.84 -9.29 -5.63
C ALA A 196 -2.03 -10.18 -4.39
N ASP A 197 -3.21 -10.15 -3.78
CA ASP A 197 -3.52 -10.87 -2.54
C ASP A 197 -3.93 -12.32 -2.81
N SER A 198 -3.01 -13.26 -2.57
CA SER A 198 -3.27 -14.69 -2.74
C SER A 198 -4.29 -15.27 -1.75
N LYS A 199 -4.61 -14.54 -0.67
CA LYS A 199 -5.54 -14.97 0.40
C LYS A 199 -6.85 -14.18 0.37
N ARG A 200 -7.15 -13.48 -0.73
CA ARG A 200 -8.32 -12.60 -0.84
C ARG A 200 -9.64 -13.29 -0.46
N ASP A 201 -9.84 -14.53 -0.90
CA ASP A 201 -11.09 -15.28 -0.67
C ASP A 201 -11.28 -15.70 0.81
N GLU A 202 -10.22 -15.60 1.62
CA GLU A 202 -10.26 -15.89 3.06
C GLU A 202 -10.58 -14.64 3.90
N ARG A 203 -10.57 -13.44 3.30
CA ARG A 203 -10.80 -12.16 3.97
C ARG A 203 -12.26 -11.74 3.99
N LEU A 204 -12.58 -10.81 4.89
CA LEU A 204 -13.79 -9.99 4.76
C LEU A 204 -13.70 -9.16 3.47
N GLN A 205 -14.87 -8.77 2.94
CA GLN A 205 -14.89 -7.85 1.81
C GLN A 205 -14.23 -6.53 2.21
N ALA A 206 -13.38 -5.97 1.33
CA ALA A 206 -12.67 -4.72 1.59
C ALA A 206 -13.62 -3.58 2.01
N THR A 207 -14.80 -3.50 1.38
CA THR A 207 -15.84 -2.54 1.75
C THR A 207 -16.31 -2.71 3.18
N ASP A 208 -16.48 -3.95 3.66
CA ASP A 208 -16.92 -4.23 5.02
C ASP A 208 -15.82 -3.89 6.04
N GLU A 209 -14.55 -4.18 5.74
CA GLU A 209 -13.42 -3.80 6.60
C GLU A 209 -13.25 -2.28 6.72
N VAL A 210 -13.34 -1.56 5.59
CA VAL A 210 -13.28 -0.10 5.57
C VAL A 210 -14.48 0.50 6.30
N THR A 211 -15.69 -0.01 6.05
CA THR A 211 -16.91 0.39 6.77
C THR A 211 -16.73 0.24 8.27
N HIS A 212 -16.15 -0.88 8.72
CA HIS A 212 -15.89 -1.14 10.12
C HIS A 212 -14.89 -0.15 10.72
N ALA A 213 -13.75 0.08 10.05
CA ALA A 213 -12.76 1.03 10.52
C ALA A 213 -13.35 2.45 10.68
N MET A 214 -14.16 2.88 9.70
CA MET A 214 -14.87 4.17 9.76
C MET A 214 -15.87 4.24 10.91
N ALA A 215 -16.69 3.20 11.09
CA ALA A 215 -17.69 3.16 12.15
C ALA A 215 -17.05 3.16 13.54
N VAL A 216 -15.97 2.39 13.76
CA VAL A 216 -15.19 2.40 15.00
C VAL A 216 -14.68 3.81 15.30
N ALA A 217 -14.00 4.45 14.34
CA ALA A 217 -13.45 5.79 14.51
C ALA A 217 -14.54 6.81 14.83
N CYS A 218 -15.65 6.75 14.10
CA CYS A 218 -16.77 7.65 14.30
C CYS A 218 -17.48 7.46 15.65
N VAL A 219 -17.73 6.22 16.09
CA VAL A 219 -18.31 5.92 17.41
C VAL A 219 -17.42 6.46 18.54
N SER A 220 -16.09 6.40 18.37
CA SER A 220 -15.15 6.84 19.41
C SER A 220 -15.13 8.35 19.67
N VAL A 221 -15.57 9.17 18.70
CA VAL A 221 -15.51 10.64 18.78
C VAL A 221 -16.87 11.33 18.73
N ALA A 222 -17.95 10.58 18.52
CA ALA A 222 -19.29 11.13 18.42
C ALA A 222 -19.71 11.81 19.74
N LYS A 223 -20.14 13.08 19.65
CA LYS A 223 -20.63 13.87 20.80
C LYS A 223 -21.98 13.37 21.31
N GLU A 224 -22.79 12.84 20.40
CA GLU A 224 -24.10 12.26 20.70
C GLU A 224 -24.01 10.73 20.73
N PRO A 225 -24.74 10.07 21.64
CA PRO A 225 -24.81 8.62 21.66
C PRO A 225 -25.23 8.06 20.29
N PRO A 226 -24.56 7.01 19.79
CA PRO A 226 -24.99 6.31 18.59
C PRO A 226 -26.48 5.93 18.65
N GLN A 227 -27.17 6.05 17.52
CA GLN A 227 -28.59 5.75 17.39
C GLN A 227 -28.80 4.66 16.32
N GLY A 228 -29.95 3.98 16.38
CA GLY A 228 -30.31 2.94 15.43
C GLY A 228 -29.69 1.57 15.77
N ARG A 229 -29.71 0.65 14.79
CA ARG A 229 -29.33 -0.77 14.98
C ARG A 229 -27.87 -0.97 15.35
N ILE A 230 -26.98 0.00 15.10
CA ILE A 230 -25.59 -0.10 15.52
C ILE A 230 -25.46 -0.25 17.04
N THR A 231 -26.42 0.26 17.81
CA THR A 231 -26.43 0.18 19.27
C THR A 231 -26.50 -1.26 19.79
N ASP A 232 -27.10 -2.18 19.02
CA ASP A 232 -27.14 -3.61 19.33
C ASP A 232 -25.74 -4.24 19.36
N PHE A 233 -24.78 -3.61 18.68
CA PHE A 233 -23.39 -4.06 18.52
C PHE A 233 -22.38 -3.20 19.28
N ILE A 234 -22.83 -2.29 20.16
CA ILE A 234 -21.94 -1.50 21.02
C ILE A 234 -21.92 -2.10 22.43
N ARG A 235 -20.72 -2.29 22.98
CA ARG A 235 -20.49 -2.76 24.35
C ARG A 235 -19.51 -1.84 25.03
N ASN A 236 -19.89 -1.27 26.19
CA ASN A 236 -19.06 -0.32 26.95
C ASN A 236 -18.53 0.86 26.11
N GLY A 237 -19.36 1.36 25.18
CA GLY A 237 -18.98 2.46 24.28
C GLY A 237 -18.08 2.07 23.10
N VAL A 238 -17.78 0.78 22.93
CA VAL A 238 -16.93 0.27 21.85
C VAL A 238 -17.77 -0.56 20.89
N LEU A 239 -17.62 -0.34 19.59
CA LEU A 239 -18.21 -1.19 18.56
C LEU A 239 -17.55 -2.57 18.60
N MET A 240 -18.34 -3.64 18.60
CA MET A 240 -17.84 -5.01 18.59
C MET A 240 -16.94 -5.28 17.37
N SER A 241 -16.05 -6.28 17.44
CA SER A 241 -15.34 -6.74 16.24
C SER A 241 -16.26 -7.59 15.34
N PRO A 242 -15.96 -7.76 14.05
CA PRO A 242 -16.71 -8.67 13.18
C PRO A 242 -16.82 -10.08 13.74
N GLU A 243 -15.75 -10.63 14.32
CA GLU A 243 -15.74 -11.99 14.89
C GLU A 243 -16.70 -12.12 16.08
N ALA A 244 -16.83 -11.06 16.88
CA ALA A 244 -17.75 -11.03 17.99
C ALA A 244 -19.21 -10.84 17.51
N ALA A 245 -19.41 -9.99 16.50
CA ALA A 245 -20.73 -9.75 15.92
C ALA A 245 -21.29 -10.98 15.18
N GLY A 246 -20.42 -11.76 14.52
CA GLY A 246 -20.79 -13.00 13.83
C GLY A 246 -21.31 -14.11 14.76
N ARG A 247 -21.21 -13.93 16.09
CA ARG A 247 -21.75 -14.85 17.11
C ARG A 247 -23.13 -14.44 17.62
N ILE A 248 -23.70 -13.35 17.11
CA ILE A 248 -25.03 -12.84 17.46
C ILE A 248 -26.04 -13.23 16.36
N ASP A 249 -27.31 -13.44 16.73
CA ASP A 249 -28.41 -13.86 15.84
C ASP A 249 -28.59 -13.01 14.56
N LEU A 250 -28.22 -11.73 14.59
CA LEU A 250 -28.32 -10.82 13.43
C LEU A 250 -27.27 -11.08 12.35
N GLY A 251 -26.20 -11.82 12.68
CA GLY A 251 -25.11 -12.16 11.75
C GLY A 251 -24.28 -10.97 11.26
N LEU A 252 -23.30 -11.27 10.40
CA LEU A 252 -22.37 -10.28 9.83
C LEU A 252 -23.05 -9.30 8.88
N GLU A 253 -24.05 -9.73 8.11
CA GLU A 253 -24.75 -8.86 7.18
C GLU A 253 -25.52 -7.75 7.92
N GLY A 254 -26.30 -8.11 8.94
CA GLY A 254 -26.98 -7.14 9.79
C GLY A 254 -26.01 -6.21 10.52
N TYR A 255 -24.86 -6.75 10.92
CA TYR A 255 -23.79 -5.99 11.55
C TYR A 255 -23.20 -4.90 10.64
N PHE A 256 -22.75 -5.25 9.43
CA PHE A 256 -22.19 -4.27 8.49
C PHE A 256 -23.25 -3.31 7.95
N GLN A 257 -24.50 -3.78 7.76
CA GLN A 257 -25.59 -2.87 7.37
C GLN A 257 -25.85 -1.81 8.44
N SER A 258 -25.82 -2.19 9.73
CA SER A 258 -26.02 -1.22 10.82
C SER A 258 -24.95 -0.12 10.85
N GLN A 259 -23.73 -0.45 10.42
CA GLN A 259 -22.62 0.50 10.33
C GLN A 259 -22.77 1.42 9.12
N ARG A 260 -23.16 0.88 7.96
CA ARG A 260 -23.48 1.69 6.77
C ARG A 260 -24.59 2.70 7.07
N ASP A 261 -25.68 2.25 7.69
CA ASP A 261 -26.79 3.12 8.10
C ASP A 261 -26.31 4.23 9.06
N TYR A 262 -25.44 3.88 10.01
CA TYR A 262 -24.88 4.82 11.00
C TYR A 262 -23.96 5.87 10.38
N LEU A 263 -23.12 5.47 9.42
CA LEU A 263 -22.23 6.36 8.67
C LEU A 263 -23.02 7.27 7.73
N ALA A 264 -24.02 6.74 7.01
CA ALA A 264 -24.89 7.52 6.13
C ALA A 264 -25.68 8.59 6.90
N ALA A 265 -26.17 8.27 8.10
CA ALA A 265 -26.82 9.26 8.99
C ALA A 265 -25.90 10.44 9.38
N ARG A 266 -24.59 10.33 9.16
CA ARG A 266 -23.57 11.37 9.41
C ARG A 266 -23.02 11.99 8.13
N GLY A 267 -23.65 11.70 6.98
CA GLY A 267 -23.22 12.19 5.67
C GLY A 267 -21.96 11.51 5.14
N ILE A 268 -21.59 10.35 5.70
CA ILE A 268 -20.49 9.52 5.20
C ILE A 268 -21.09 8.46 4.29
N GLU A 269 -21.02 8.72 2.99
CA GLU A 269 -21.50 7.81 1.95
C GLU A 269 -20.37 6.92 1.43
N LEU A 270 -20.67 5.63 1.22
CA LEU A 270 -19.76 4.65 0.60
C LEU A 270 -20.04 4.47 -0.91
N ASN A 271 -20.88 5.33 -1.48
CA ASN A 271 -21.22 5.30 -2.90
C ASN A 271 -19.95 5.47 -3.74
N GLY A 272 -19.79 4.62 -4.76
CA GLY A 272 -18.61 4.61 -5.62
C GLY A 272 -17.40 3.86 -5.04
N PHE A 273 -17.49 3.29 -3.83
CA PHE A 273 -16.42 2.42 -3.31
C PHE A 273 -16.18 1.23 -4.25
N SER A 274 -17.24 0.51 -4.64
CA SER A 274 -17.12 -0.65 -5.53
C SER A 274 -16.52 -0.28 -6.88
N ASP A 275 -16.98 0.81 -7.50
CA ASP A 275 -16.46 1.27 -8.79
C ASP A 275 -14.96 1.62 -8.72
N ALA A 276 -14.54 2.31 -7.65
CA ALA A 276 -13.15 2.69 -7.44
C ALA A 276 -12.26 1.47 -7.12
N PHE A 277 -12.78 0.52 -6.33
CA PHE A 277 -12.12 -0.74 -6.03
C PHE A 277 -11.93 -1.59 -7.29
N ASP A 278 -12.98 -1.71 -8.12
CA ASP A 278 -12.95 -2.50 -9.35
C ASP A 278 -12.03 -1.86 -10.40
N ALA A 279 -12.03 -0.53 -10.53
CA ALA A 279 -11.07 0.17 -11.38
C ALA A 279 -9.61 -0.11 -10.98
N ALA A 280 -9.32 -0.10 -9.67
CA ALA A 280 -7.98 -0.38 -9.15
C ALA A 280 -7.56 -1.84 -9.35
N ILE A 281 -8.47 -2.81 -9.16
CA ILE A 281 -8.17 -4.22 -9.42
C ILE A 281 -8.09 -4.56 -10.91
N GLY A 282 -8.55 -3.68 -11.80
CA GLY A 282 -8.53 -3.85 -13.26
C GLY A 282 -9.76 -4.59 -13.82
N ARG A 283 -10.94 -4.34 -13.24
CA ARG A 283 -12.23 -4.94 -13.65
C ARG A 283 -13.22 -3.89 -14.15
#